data_AF-A0ABD2SQY9-F1
#
_entry.id   AF-A0ABD2SQY9-F1
#
_cell.length_a   1.000
_cell.length_b   1.000
_cell.length_c   1.000
_cell.angle_alpha   90.00
_cell.angle_beta   90.00
_cell.angle_gamma   90.00
#
_symmetry.space_group_name_H-M   'P 1'
#
loop_
_entity.id
_entity.type
_entity.pdbx_description
1 polymer ?
#
loop_
_entity_poly.entity_id
_entity_poly.type
_entity_poly.pdbx_seq_one_letter_code
_entity_poly.pdbx_strand_id
1 'polypeptide(L)'
;MKGISQLETVETWKHLYPNEPYDLDSARALSDNNPAQILKSEKCSTYDLVSAVKRQSPFFYQVSRPHMNSEVYLDGAVARYKGFLHLIRRNKERSIDSFSVPTYDIDLIWHTHQLHPISYCKDLVDIMGKVLNHDDTDSDRTKGKKLDTGFSGTTKFWEEMYGLRYWRAGAMYRGNTPSPLRSCPYPSNPVTEKADTFHADHKIIHLPEMKTLDVMLEIIGIRNLPKGHKGDFFVFFSKSQPDRIFNAKKKLTILSESGEKQVAYFQCEPCGHLLLELMSQSSHGLPISKSVEVIGSTPLSLEDLTCPASQLTMEKWLEVVPSTKIEALEPICIRVAVSVTTPSAAPYVFHMVYSRAFSKISCFFTFRGRIQYAKNWTHVTDDAGDEIISLQMRKSKKSRRMNGSMLQKELIGINKAGETHTLAELVGKEWLLLDSHWSLKFQTCSGDDSYLLELVGGSRIVKFFPGQKLDYEHKHCAKRRNQDDFMTAIEFSSEHPYGKALALLDLKSGVINVKEEWLFLPGIITAFILGDILRKEGYSNLLSIGNNLKDKNTSTEETNACQMNRTTEVV
;
A
#
# COMPACT_ATOMS: atom_id res chain seq x y z
N MET A 1 -3.09 -32.49 15.66
CA MET A 1 -4.41 -32.32 15.02
C MET A 1 -4.40 -31.52 13.71
N LYS A 2 -3.24 -31.12 13.14
CA LYS A 2 -3.20 -30.61 11.75
C LYS A 2 -3.16 -31.83 10.80
N GLY A 3 -4.16 -32.00 9.94
CA GLY A 3 -4.16 -32.99 8.84
C GLY A 3 -5.30 -34.01 8.83
N ILE A 4 -5.83 -34.43 9.99
CA ILE A 4 -6.86 -35.49 10.06
C ILE A 4 -8.20 -35.00 9.49
N SER A 5 -8.62 -33.79 9.87
CA SER A 5 -9.90 -33.21 9.41
C SER A 5 -9.95 -33.00 7.89
N GLN A 6 -8.83 -32.66 7.24
CA GLN A 6 -8.83 -32.46 5.79
C GLN A 6 -8.99 -33.80 5.06
N LEU A 7 -8.26 -34.83 5.49
CA LEU A 7 -8.35 -36.17 4.89
C LEU A 7 -9.79 -36.72 4.99
N GLU A 8 -10.40 -36.66 6.17
CA GLU A 8 -11.78 -37.10 6.37
C GLU A 8 -12.78 -36.34 5.48
N THR A 9 -12.58 -35.03 5.33
CA THR A 9 -13.45 -34.20 4.48
C THR A 9 -13.26 -34.52 3.00
N VAL A 10 -12.01 -34.73 2.55
CA VAL A 10 -11.67 -35.13 1.18
C VAL A 10 -12.26 -36.49 0.84
N GLU A 11 -12.13 -37.48 1.74
CA GLU A 11 -12.69 -38.82 1.54
C GLU A 11 -14.21 -38.79 1.48
N THR A 12 -14.85 -38.07 2.41
CA THR A 12 -16.30 -37.89 2.42
C THR A 12 -16.79 -37.21 1.14
N TRP A 13 -16.09 -36.17 0.67
CA TRP A 13 -16.42 -35.49 -0.58
C TRP A 13 -16.29 -36.40 -1.79
N LYS A 14 -15.17 -37.14 -1.91
CA LYS A 14 -14.98 -38.10 -3.00
C LYS A 14 -16.05 -39.19 -3.02
N HIS A 15 -16.53 -39.61 -1.85
CA HIS A 15 -17.61 -40.56 -1.75
C HIS A 15 -18.96 -39.97 -2.21
N LEU A 16 -19.28 -38.73 -1.79
CA LEU A 16 -20.55 -38.07 -2.12
C LEU A 16 -20.59 -37.51 -3.55
N TYR A 17 -19.46 -37.04 -4.05
CA TYR A 17 -19.29 -36.35 -5.32
C TYR A 17 -18.07 -36.89 -6.09
N PRO A 18 -18.10 -38.16 -6.54
CA PRO A 18 -16.95 -38.84 -7.12
C PRO A 18 -16.40 -38.20 -8.40
N ASN A 19 -17.23 -37.42 -9.11
CA ASN A 19 -16.86 -36.74 -10.34
C ASN A 19 -16.45 -35.28 -10.14
N GLU A 20 -16.58 -34.74 -8.92
CA GLU A 20 -16.22 -33.37 -8.60
C GLU A 20 -14.93 -33.37 -7.77
N PRO A 21 -13.87 -32.68 -8.22
CA PRO A 21 -12.65 -32.58 -7.45
C PRO A 21 -12.93 -31.86 -6.12
N TYR A 22 -12.26 -32.29 -5.04
CA TYR A 22 -12.39 -31.67 -3.73
C TYR A 22 -11.84 -30.25 -3.73
N ASP A 23 -10.65 -30.09 -4.29
CA ASP A 23 -10.03 -28.79 -4.49
C ASP A 23 -10.49 -28.22 -5.84
N LEU A 24 -10.77 -26.91 -5.86
CA LEU A 24 -11.07 -26.21 -7.09
C LEU A 24 -9.85 -26.27 -8.02
N ASP A 25 -9.98 -27.01 -9.12
CA ASP A 25 -8.99 -27.01 -10.19
C ASP A 25 -8.99 -25.63 -10.86
N SER A 26 -8.10 -24.78 -10.37
CA SER A 26 -7.97 -23.41 -10.85
C SER A 26 -7.55 -23.41 -12.33
N ALA A 27 -6.70 -24.33 -12.78
CA ALA A 27 -6.30 -24.38 -14.20
C ALA A 27 -7.48 -24.71 -15.11
N ARG A 28 -8.38 -25.60 -14.67
CA ARG A 28 -9.63 -25.91 -15.38
C ARG A 28 -10.61 -24.73 -15.37
N ALA A 29 -10.82 -24.10 -14.22
CA ALA A 29 -11.67 -22.90 -14.11
C ALA A 29 -11.15 -21.71 -14.94
N LEU A 30 -9.84 -21.62 -15.14
CA LEU A 30 -9.16 -20.58 -15.92
C LEU A 30 -9.11 -20.86 -17.43
N SER A 31 -9.23 -22.12 -17.86
CA SER A 31 -9.13 -22.53 -19.27
C SER A 31 -10.47 -22.59 -19.99
N ASP A 32 -11.57 -22.77 -19.26
CA ASP A 32 -12.93 -22.74 -19.80
C ASP A 32 -13.36 -21.30 -20.11
N ASN A 33 -12.91 -20.77 -21.26
CA ASN A 33 -13.25 -19.45 -21.82
C ASN A 33 -14.73 -19.28 -22.23
N ASN A 34 -15.64 -20.13 -21.75
CA ASN A 34 -17.04 -20.14 -22.17
C ASN A 34 -17.98 -19.88 -20.96
N PRO A 35 -18.07 -18.62 -20.48
CA PRO A 35 -18.93 -18.25 -19.36
C PRO A 35 -20.42 -18.57 -19.59
N ALA A 36 -20.82 -18.83 -20.85
CA ALA A 36 -22.19 -19.16 -21.23
C ALA A 36 -22.63 -20.58 -20.85
N GLN A 37 -21.72 -21.54 -20.62
CA GLN A 37 -22.11 -22.93 -20.29
C GLN A 37 -22.33 -23.18 -18.79
N ILE A 38 -21.73 -22.38 -17.90
CA ILE A 38 -21.83 -22.55 -16.43
C ILE A 38 -23.21 -22.12 -15.90
N LEU A 39 -23.97 -21.32 -16.65
CA LEU A 39 -25.25 -20.74 -16.23
C LEU A 39 -26.49 -21.64 -16.40
N LYS A 40 -26.32 -22.90 -16.82
CA LYS A 40 -27.42 -23.89 -16.90
C LYS A 40 -27.45 -24.88 -15.73
N SER A 41 -26.77 -24.58 -14.62
CA SER A 41 -26.93 -25.37 -13.39
C SER A 41 -28.23 -24.98 -12.67
N GLU A 42 -29.04 -25.97 -12.31
CA GLU A 42 -30.25 -25.75 -11.51
C GLU A 42 -29.89 -25.07 -10.18
N LYS A 43 -30.73 -24.15 -9.70
CA LYS A 43 -30.56 -23.52 -8.38
C LYS A 43 -30.61 -24.61 -7.30
N CYS A 44 -29.45 -25.07 -6.83
CA CYS A 44 -29.32 -26.08 -5.78
C CYS A 44 -29.58 -25.54 -4.37
N SER A 45 -29.73 -24.21 -4.21
CA SER A 45 -30.00 -23.56 -2.92
C SER A 45 -30.89 -22.33 -3.10
N THR A 46 -31.71 -22.04 -2.10
CA THR A 46 -32.44 -20.76 -1.99
C THR A 46 -31.51 -19.61 -1.59
N TYR A 47 -30.32 -19.90 -1.08
CA TYR A 47 -29.31 -18.92 -0.73
C TYR A 47 -28.49 -18.53 -1.97
N ASP A 48 -28.44 -17.22 -2.27
CA ASP A 48 -27.69 -16.70 -3.40
C ASP A 48 -26.18 -16.69 -3.11
N LEU A 49 -25.53 -17.81 -3.45
CA LEU A 49 -24.09 -18.00 -3.29
C LEU A 49 -23.27 -16.99 -4.08
N VAL A 50 -23.71 -16.57 -5.27
CA VAL A 50 -22.98 -15.60 -6.09
C VAL A 50 -22.97 -14.24 -5.39
N SER A 51 -24.11 -13.79 -4.87
CA SER A 51 -24.19 -12.55 -4.10
C SER A 51 -23.42 -12.65 -2.78
N ALA A 52 -23.45 -13.80 -2.09
CA ALA A 52 -22.67 -14.01 -0.86
C ALA A 52 -21.15 -13.93 -1.12
N VAL A 53 -20.65 -14.62 -2.15
CA VAL A 53 -19.23 -14.55 -2.55
C VAL A 53 -18.82 -13.12 -2.89
N LYS A 54 -19.67 -12.36 -3.59
CA LYS A 54 -19.41 -10.94 -3.89
C LYS A 54 -19.31 -10.08 -2.63
N ARG A 55 -20.16 -10.32 -1.62
CA ARG A 55 -20.09 -9.59 -0.33
C ARG A 55 -18.82 -9.92 0.45
N GLN A 56 -18.36 -11.17 0.37
CA GLN A 56 -17.17 -11.63 1.11
C GLN A 56 -15.84 -11.39 0.37
N SER A 57 -15.83 -11.25 -0.95
CA SER A 57 -14.59 -11.04 -1.72
C SER A 57 -13.73 -9.87 -1.21
N PRO A 58 -14.29 -8.71 -0.78
CA PRO A 58 -13.51 -7.65 -0.16
C PRO A 58 -12.77 -8.04 1.13
N PHE A 59 -13.21 -9.09 1.85
CA PHE A 59 -12.60 -9.54 3.10
C PHE A 59 -11.11 -9.89 2.92
N PHE A 60 -10.74 -10.54 1.81
CA PHE A 60 -9.35 -10.87 1.51
C PHE A 60 -8.45 -9.65 1.50
N TYR A 61 -8.91 -8.53 0.92
CA TYR A 61 -8.15 -7.28 0.97
C TYR A 61 -7.99 -6.76 2.38
N GLN A 62 -8.87 -7.08 3.33
CA GLN A 62 -8.74 -6.62 4.71
C GLN A 62 -7.67 -7.42 5.45
N VAL A 63 -7.55 -8.73 5.17
CA VAL A 63 -6.68 -9.67 5.89
C VAL A 63 -5.41 -10.11 5.12
N SER A 64 -5.08 -9.45 4.01
CA SER A 64 -3.93 -9.83 3.16
C SER A 64 -2.57 -9.25 3.55
N ARG A 65 -2.44 -8.52 4.66
CA ARG A 65 -1.14 -7.91 5.04
C ARG A 65 -0.18 -8.97 5.61
N PRO A 66 1.15 -8.78 5.48
CA PRO A 66 2.14 -9.73 5.97
C PRO A 66 2.00 -10.12 7.44
N HIS A 67 1.59 -9.18 8.31
CA HIS A 67 1.42 -9.45 9.75
C HIS A 67 0.31 -10.48 10.05
N MET A 68 -0.64 -10.70 9.14
CA MET A 68 -1.68 -11.73 9.30
C MET A 68 -1.13 -13.15 9.19
N ASN A 69 0.09 -13.32 8.68
CA ASN A 69 0.78 -14.61 8.65
C ASN A 69 1.74 -14.79 9.84
N SER A 70 1.81 -13.82 10.77
CA SER A 70 2.67 -13.92 11.95
C SER A 70 2.01 -14.75 13.05
N GLU A 71 2.73 -15.74 13.58
CA GLU A 71 2.23 -16.58 14.69
C GLU A 71 1.86 -15.75 15.92
N VAL A 72 2.73 -14.83 16.38
CA VAL A 72 2.43 -13.97 17.54
C VAL A 72 1.20 -13.07 17.30
N TYR A 73 1.00 -12.61 16.07
CA TYR A 73 -0.19 -11.81 15.74
C TYR A 73 -1.46 -12.65 15.80
N LEU A 74 -1.41 -13.85 15.21
CA LEU A 74 -2.50 -14.83 15.15
C LEU A 74 -2.86 -15.40 16.53
N ASP A 75 -1.88 -15.67 17.40
CA ASP A 75 -2.13 -16.12 18.78
C ASP A 75 -2.94 -15.08 19.56
N GLY A 76 -2.56 -13.80 19.44
CA GLY A 76 -3.34 -12.69 19.99
C GLY A 76 -4.74 -12.58 19.36
N ALA A 77 -4.87 -12.87 18.07
CA ALA A 77 -6.18 -12.86 17.39
C ALA A 77 -7.09 -13.98 17.89
N VAL A 78 -6.55 -15.18 18.14
CA VAL A 78 -7.28 -16.32 18.73
C VAL A 78 -7.75 -15.99 20.15
N ALA A 79 -6.88 -15.39 20.97
CA ALA A 79 -7.24 -14.94 22.31
C ALA A 79 -8.39 -13.92 22.27
N ARG A 80 -8.30 -12.96 21.34
CA ARG A 80 -9.35 -11.94 21.13
C ARG A 80 -10.65 -12.54 20.62
N TYR A 81 -10.62 -13.52 19.73
CA TYR A 81 -11.82 -14.24 19.27
C TYR A 81 -12.53 -14.97 20.41
N LYS A 82 -11.78 -15.66 21.29
CA LYS A 82 -12.35 -16.27 22.50
C LYS A 82 -13.01 -15.21 23.40
N GLY A 83 -12.33 -14.08 23.61
CA GLY A 83 -12.89 -12.92 24.33
C GLY A 83 -14.15 -12.36 23.66
N PHE A 84 -14.23 -12.37 22.33
CA PHE A 84 -15.39 -11.90 21.58
C PHE A 84 -16.60 -12.83 21.77
N LEU A 85 -16.41 -14.15 21.68
CA LEU A 85 -17.47 -15.12 21.99
C LEU A 85 -17.95 -14.98 23.44
N HIS A 86 -17.02 -14.81 24.38
CA HIS A 86 -17.37 -14.57 25.78
C HIS A 86 -18.19 -13.29 25.96
N LEU A 87 -17.80 -12.21 25.29
CA LEU A 87 -18.53 -10.94 25.31
C LEU A 87 -19.97 -11.11 24.82
N ILE A 88 -20.18 -11.75 23.68
CA ILE A 88 -21.52 -12.00 23.14
C ILE A 88 -22.36 -12.82 24.12
N ARG A 89 -21.77 -13.89 24.68
CA ARG A 89 -22.45 -14.72 25.70
C ARG A 89 -22.88 -13.88 26.91
N ARG A 90 -21.98 -13.07 27.47
CA ARG A 90 -22.27 -12.23 28.64
C ARG A 90 -23.33 -11.17 28.35
N ASN A 91 -23.30 -10.55 27.18
CA ASN A 91 -24.34 -9.60 26.78
C ASN A 91 -25.71 -10.29 26.69
N LYS A 92 -25.77 -11.50 26.10
CA LYS A 92 -26.98 -12.31 26.07
C LYS A 92 -27.48 -12.70 27.47
N GLU A 93 -26.59 -13.14 28.36
CA GLU A 93 -26.91 -13.46 29.77
C GLU A 93 -27.49 -12.24 30.51
N ARG A 94 -27.02 -11.03 30.17
CA ARG A 94 -27.53 -9.75 30.71
C ARG A 94 -28.76 -9.22 29.98
N SER A 95 -29.33 -9.97 29.03
CA SER A 95 -30.44 -9.53 28.18
C SER A 95 -30.16 -8.24 27.39
N ILE A 96 -28.90 -8.02 27.03
CA ILE A 96 -28.48 -6.90 26.18
C ILE A 96 -28.55 -7.38 24.73
N ASP A 97 -29.54 -6.91 23.99
CA ASP A 97 -29.60 -7.10 22.55
C ASP A 97 -28.60 -6.15 21.88
N SER A 98 -27.52 -6.71 21.34
CA SER A 98 -26.46 -5.93 20.70
C SER A 98 -25.88 -6.64 19.49
N PHE A 99 -25.80 -5.91 18.38
CA PHE A 99 -25.10 -6.35 17.18
C PHE A 99 -23.59 -6.23 17.40
N SER A 100 -22.93 -7.36 17.66
CA SER A 100 -21.50 -7.41 17.94
C SER A 100 -20.69 -7.47 16.63
N VAL A 101 -19.79 -6.51 16.43
CA VAL A 101 -19.01 -6.37 15.19
C VAL A 101 -17.54 -6.75 15.45
N PRO A 102 -17.01 -7.80 14.81
CA PRO A 102 -15.62 -8.22 14.99
C PRO A 102 -14.63 -7.22 14.35
N THR A 103 -13.43 -7.10 14.92
CA THR A 103 -12.26 -6.57 14.19
C THR A 103 -11.75 -7.63 13.20
N TYR A 104 -10.98 -7.25 12.18
CA TYR A 104 -10.61 -8.19 11.11
C TYR A 104 -9.70 -9.34 11.57
N ASP A 105 -8.92 -9.17 12.64
CA ASP A 105 -8.17 -10.27 13.26
C ASP A 105 -9.12 -11.28 13.92
N ILE A 106 -10.15 -10.81 14.64
CA ILE A 106 -11.21 -11.65 15.23
C ILE A 106 -12.02 -12.35 14.14
N ASP A 107 -12.41 -11.61 13.09
CA ASP A 107 -13.24 -12.12 12.00
C ASP A 107 -12.48 -13.18 11.19
N LEU A 108 -11.16 -13.02 10.98
CA LEU A 108 -10.32 -14.03 10.35
C LEU A 108 -10.31 -15.36 11.11
N ILE A 109 -10.15 -15.32 12.44
CA ILE A 109 -10.21 -16.52 13.28
C ILE A 109 -11.63 -17.10 13.27
N TRP A 110 -12.67 -16.26 13.27
CA TRP A 110 -14.04 -16.71 13.19
C TRP A 110 -14.31 -17.45 11.87
N HIS A 111 -13.94 -16.88 10.72
CA HIS A 111 -14.05 -17.54 9.41
C HIS A 111 -13.30 -18.87 9.41
N THR A 112 -12.07 -18.88 9.94
CA THR A 112 -11.26 -20.11 10.06
C THR A 112 -11.96 -21.17 10.91
N HIS A 113 -12.58 -20.78 12.03
CA HIS A 113 -13.34 -21.71 12.87
C HIS A 113 -14.56 -22.28 12.11
N GLN A 114 -15.25 -21.47 11.31
CA GLN A 114 -16.39 -21.89 10.49
C GLN A 114 -16.01 -22.88 9.38
N LEU A 115 -14.76 -22.88 8.91
CA LEU A 115 -14.24 -23.90 7.99
C LEU A 115 -14.16 -25.30 8.62
N HIS A 116 -14.31 -25.42 9.95
CA HIS A 116 -14.43 -26.68 10.68
C HIS A 116 -15.85 -26.82 11.28
N PRO A 117 -16.89 -27.06 10.45
CA PRO A 117 -18.29 -26.90 10.85
C PRO A 117 -18.71 -27.80 12.02
N ILE A 118 -18.14 -29.00 12.15
CA ILE A 118 -18.42 -29.92 13.27
C ILE A 118 -17.91 -29.31 14.58
N SER A 119 -16.65 -28.89 14.61
CA SER A 119 -16.03 -28.24 15.78
C SER A 119 -16.75 -26.92 16.09
N TYR A 120 -17.04 -26.11 15.07
CA TYR A 120 -17.76 -24.85 15.22
C TYR A 120 -19.13 -25.04 15.87
N CYS A 121 -19.90 -26.00 15.39
CA CYS A 121 -21.22 -26.30 15.94
C CYS A 121 -21.14 -26.73 17.40
N LYS A 122 -20.25 -27.69 17.70
CA LYS A 122 -20.04 -28.19 19.06
C LYS A 122 -19.64 -27.07 20.01
N ASP A 123 -18.57 -26.35 19.68
CA ASP A 123 -18.02 -25.30 20.55
C ASP A 123 -19.05 -24.19 20.79
N LEU A 124 -19.82 -23.79 19.78
CA LEU A 124 -20.78 -22.69 19.92
C LEU A 124 -22.07 -23.13 20.64
N VAL A 125 -22.50 -24.38 20.47
CA VAL A 125 -23.57 -24.94 21.31
C VAL A 125 -23.13 -25.00 22.77
N ASP A 126 -21.91 -25.44 23.04
CA ASP A 126 -21.37 -25.50 24.41
C ASP A 126 -21.21 -24.11 25.04
N ILE A 127 -20.76 -23.10 24.26
CA ILE A 127 -20.52 -21.74 24.75
C ILE A 127 -21.81 -20.93 24.86
N MET A 128 -22.70 -21.00 23.85
CA MET A 128 -23.82 -20.07 23.64
C MET A 128 -25.22 -20.73 23.69
N GLY A 129 -25.27 -22.07 23.75
CA GLY A 129 -26.49 -22.88 23.65
C GLY A 129 -27.05 -23.00 22.22
N LYS A 130 -26.38 -22.39 21.23
CA LYS A 130 -26.76 -22.44 19.81
C LYS A 130 -25.59 -22.04 18.93
N VAL A 131 -25.63 -22.43 17.67
CA VAL A 131 -24.70 -21.94 16.65
C VAL A 131 -24.90 -20.42 16.47
N LEU A 132 -23.80 -19.67 16.50
CA LEU A 132 -23.80 -18.25 16.19
C LEU A 132 -23.87 -18.07 14.68
N ASN A 133 -24.80 -17.24 14.21
CA ASN A 133 -24.88 -16.92 12.79
C ASN A 133 -23.86 -15.82 12.45
N HIS A 134 -23.20 -15.96 11.30
CA HIS A 134 -22.37 -14.91 10.70
C HIS A 134 -23.22 -14.20 9.64
N ASP A 135 -23.85 -13.08 10.04
CA ASP A 135 -24.68 -12.27 9.14
C ASP A 135 -23.80 -11.22 8.43
N ASP A 136 -23.56 -11.45 7.15
CA ASP A 136 -22.71 -10.62 6.29
C ASP A 136 -23.48 -9.70 5.34
N THR A 137 -24.78 -9.51 5.60
CA THR A 137 -25.66 -8.77 4.68
C THR A 137 -25.49 -7.25 4.77
N ASP A 138 -24.87 -6.75 5.85
CA ASP A 138 -24.60 -5.33 6.05
C ASP A 138 -23.14 -5.00 5.72
N SER A 139 -22.94 -4.07 4.79
CA SER A 139 -21.64 -3.52 4.42
C SER A 139 -21.58 -1.99 4.56
N ASP A 140 -22.68 -1.34 5.02
CA ASP A 140 -22.77 0.12 5.12
C ASP A 140 -22.06 0.62 6.37
N ARG A 141 -20.87 1.17 6.16
CA ARG A 141 -20.01 1.73 7.21
C ARG A 141 -20.27 3.23 7.48
N THR A 142 -21.34 3.79 6.92
CA THR A 142 -21.69 5.20 7.15
C THR A 142 -21.96 5.44 8.64
N LYS A 143 -21.48 6.57 9.16
CA LYS A 143 -21.63 6.94 10.57
C LYS A 143 -23.10 6.91 11.00
N GLY A 144 -23.39 6.29 12.13
CA GLY A 144 -24.74 6.12 12.69
C GLY A 144 -25.55 4.98 12.09
N LYS A 145 -25.02 4.21 11.13
CA LYS A 145 -25.68 2.99 10.60
C LYS A 145 -25.44 1.78 11.51
N LYS A 146 -26.04 0.64 11.17
CA LYS A 146 -26.01 -0.59 11.98
C LYS A 146 -24.59 -1.08 12.24
N LEU A 147 -23.70 -1.13 11.24
CA LEU A 147 -22.29 -1.49 11.46
C LEU A 147 -21.52 -0.51 12.35
N ASP A 148 -21.66 0.79 12.13
CA ASP A 148 -20.96 1.82 12.93
C ASP A 148 -21.43 1.82 14.39
N THR A 149 -22.75 1.73 14.60
CA THR A 149 -23.36 1.66 15.93
C THR A 149 -22.99 0.35 16.63
N GLY A 150 -23.03 -0.78 15.91
CA GLY A 150 -22.64 -2.09 16.43
C GLY A 150 -21.17 -2.14 16.82
N PHE A 151 -20.27 -1.59 15.98
CA PHE A 151 -18.85 -1.50 16.29
C PHE A 151 -18.58 -0.63 17.52
N SER A 152 -19.25 0.52 17.62
CA SER A 152 -19.16 1.40 18.78
C SER A 152 -19.65 0.72 20.06
N GLY A 153 -20.78 0.00 20.00
CA GLY A 153 -21.32 -0.77 21.12
C GLY A 153 -20.40 -1.92 21.55
N THR A 154 -19.87 -2.67 20.57
CA THR A 154 -18.90 -3.75 20.82
C THR A 154 -17.65 -3.21 21.50
N THR A 155 -17.10 -2.11 21.00
CA THR A 155 -15.92 -1.43 21.59
C THR A 155 -16.19 -1.05 23.04
N LYS A 156 -17.34 -0.45 23.32
CA LYS A 156 -17.73 -0.04 24.67
C LYS A 156 -17.82 -1.25 25.61
N PHE A 157 -18.58 -2.28 25.25
CA PHE A 157 -18.74 -3.47 26.11
C PHE A 157 -17.42 -4.22 26.30
N TRP A 158 -16.56 -4.27 25.29
CA TRP A 158 -15.24 -4.88 25.37
C TRP A 158 -14.35 -4.16 26.39
N GLU A 159 -14.30 -2.83 26.31
CA GLU A 159 -13.51 -2.00 27.23
C GLU A 159 -14.06 -2.06 28.66
N GLU A 160 -15.38 -2.09 28.85
CA GLU A 160 -16.01 -2.29 30.16
C GLU A 160 -15.71 -3.66 30.76
N MET A 161 -15.70 -4.71 29.92
CA MET A 161 -15.54 -6.10 30.37
C MET A 161 -14.09 -6.45 30.69
N TYR A 162 -13.17 -6.03 29.83
CA TYR A 162 -11.77 -6.46 29.90
C TYR A 162 -10.82 -5.35 30.36
N GLY A 163 -11.24 -4.09 30.37
CA GLY A 163 -10.35 -2.97 30.65
C GLY A 163 -9.25 -2.78 29.60
N LEU A 164 -9.44 -3.36 28.39
CA LEU A 164 -8.49 -3.35 27.28
C LEU A 164 -9.13 -2.73 26.05
N ARG A 165 -8.30 -2.14 25.17
CA ARG A 165 -8.79 -1.57 23.90
C ARG A 165 -9.26 -2.63 22.92
N TYR A 166 -10.41 -2.36 22.29
CA TYR A 166 -10.95 -3.25 21.27
C TYR A 166 -10.26 -3.09 19.93
N TRP A 167 -9.81 -1.89 19.57
CA TRP A 167 -9.03 -1.68 18.35
C TRP A 167 -7.64 -2.33 18.47
N ARG A 168 -7.08 -2.77 17.33
CA ARG A 168 -5.73 -3.35 17.25
C ARG A 168 -5.08 -2.95 15.92
N ALA A 169 -3.80 -2.60 15.96
CA ALA A 169 -3.05 -2.25 14.74
C ALA A 169 -3.09 -3.41 13.75
N GLY A 170 -3.34 -3.10 12.47
CA GLY A 170 -3.48 -4.09 11.41
C GLY A 170 -4.82 -4.85 11.38
N ALA A 171 -5.73 -4.66 12.34
CA ALA A 171 -7.04 -5.33 12.40
C ALA A 171 -8.23 -4.41 12.08
N MET A 172 -7.96 -3.12 11.85
CA MET A 172 -8.98 -2.12 11.54
C MET A 172 -9.27 -2.05 10.04
N TYR A 173 -10.42 -1.48 9.68
CA TYR A 173 -10.83 -1.33 8.28
C TYR A 173 -9.80 -0.58 7.45
N ARG A 174 -9.29 -1.22 6.40
CA ARG A 174 -8.26 -0.68 5.51
C ARG A 174 -8.82 0.30 4.48
N GLY A 175 -10.13 0.44 4.37
CA GLY A 175 -10.80 1.13 3.27
C GLY A 175 -11.34 0.14 2.23
N ASN A 176 -11.96 0.68 1.19
CA ASN A 176 -12.55 -0.13 0.11
C ASN A 176 -11.46 -0.92 -0.62
N THR A 177 -11.79 -2.13 -1.07
CA THR A 177 -10.91 -2.92 -1.91
C THR A 177 -10.62 -2.16 -3.21
N PRO A 178 -9.35 -2.12 -3.66
CA PRO A 178 -9.00 -1.51 -4.94
C PRO A 178 -9.76 -2.12 -6.10
N SER A 179 -9.95 -1.32 -7.14
CA SER A 179 -10.66 -1.75 -8.35
C SER A 179 -9.81 -2.81 -9.07
N PRO A 180 -10.38 -3.95 -9.45
CA PRO A 180 -9.64 -4.93 -10.24
C PRO A 180 -9.31 -4.34 -11.61
N LEU A 181 -8.10 -4.60 -12.11
CA LEU A 181 -7.67 -4.17 -13.45
C LEU A 181 -8.43 -4.90 -14.57
N ARG A 182 -8.86 -6.12 -14.27
CA ARG A 182 -9.49 -7.05 -15.20
C ARG A 182 -10.48 -7.94 -14.46
N SER A 183 -11.57 -8.28 -15.14
CA SER A 183 -12.61 -9.17 -14.60
C SER A 183 -12.25 -10.65 -14.74
N CYS A 184 -11.46 -10.99 -15.75
CA CYS A 184 -10.93 -12.34 -15.93
C CYS A 184 -9.51 -12.39 -15.38
N PRO A 185 -9.08 -13.48 -14.72
CA PRO A 185 -7.70 -13.67 -14.29
C PRO A 185 -6.71 -13.67 -15.47
N TYR A 186 -5.45 -13.35 -15.20
CA TYR A 186 -4.38 -13.40 -16.20
C TYR A 186 -4.06 -14.87 -16.53
N PRO A 187 -4.05 -15.29 -17.81
CA PRO A 187 -3.71 -16.66 -18.17
C PRO A 187 -2.26 -16.94 -17.76
N SER A 188 -2.07 -17.88 -16.84
CA SER A 188 -0.74 -18.36 -16.50
C SER A 188 -0.17 -19.10 -17.70
N ASN A 189 0.86 -18.56 -18.34
CA ASN A 189 1.68 -19.39 -19.23
C ASN A 189 2.31 -20.49 -18.37
N PRO A 190 2.27 -21.78 -18.78
CA PRO A 190 2.97 -22.85 -18.09
C PRO A 190 4.47 -22.67 -18.32
N VAL A 191 5.09 -21.73 -17.62
CA VAL A 191 6.53 -21.61 -17.53
C VAL A 191 6.91 -22.42 -16.30
N THR A 192 7.60 -23.53 -16.53
CA THR A 192 8.28 -24.31 -15.49
C THR A 192 8.95 -23.38 -14.50
N GLU A 193 8.66 -23.57 -13.21
CA GLU A 193 9.45 -23.08 -12.08
C GLU A 193 10.91 -23.56 -12.22
N LYS A 194 11.66 -22.94 -13.11
CA LYS A 194 13.09 -22.80 -12.88
C LYS A 194 13.19 -21.55 -12.05
N ALA A 195 13.62 -21.72 -10.80
CA ALA A 195 14.05 -20.60 -9.98
C ALA A 195 14.97 -19.74 -10.85
N ASP A 196 14.50 -18.56 -11.23
CA ASP A 196 15.35 -17.59 -11.91
C ASP A 196 16.42 -17.21 -10.89
N THR A 197 17.56 -17.90 -10.93
CA THR A 197 18.81 -17.40 -10.37
C THR A 197 19.20 -16.17 -11.19
N PHE A 198 18.55 -15.05 -10.90
CA PHE A 198 19.10 -13.73 -11.19
C PHE A 198 20.42 -13.69 -10.45
N HIS A 199 21.52 -13.87 -11.18
CA HIS A 199 22.86 -13.69 -10.66
C HIS A 199 22.94 -12.28 -10.07
N ALA A 200 23.15 -12.22 -8.76
CA ALA A 200 23.24 -11.01 -7.96
C ALA A 200 24.55 -10.24 -8.22
N ASP A 201 25.15 -10.36 -9.40
CA ASP A 201 26.58 -10.15 -9.55
C ASP A 201 26.98 -8.75 -10.01
N HIS A 202 26.04 -7.85 -10.33
CA HIS A 202 26.35 -6.42 -10.56
C HIS A 202 25.21 -5.50 -10.08
N LYS A 203 24.96 -5.45 -8.76
CA LYS A 203 23.99 -4.50 -8.20
C LYS A 203 24.62 -3.09 -8.12
N ILE A 204 24.35 -2.22 -9.09
CA ILE A 204 24.75 -0.79 -9.05
C ILE A 204 24.15 -0.06 -7.84
N ILE A 205 22.96 -0.48 -7.38
CA ILE A 205 22.24 0.13 -6.26
C ILE A 205 22.10 -0.90 -5.15
N HIS A 206 22.69 -0.61 -3.99
CA HIS A 206 22.50 -1.38 -2.76
C HIS A 206 21.97 -0.46 -1.67
N LEU A 207 20.79 -0.76 -1.15
CA LEU A 207 20.17 -0.04 -0.05
C LEU A 207 19.87 -1.01 1.09
N PRO A 208 20.02 -0.58 2.36
CA PRO A 208 19.70 -1.45 3.49
C PRO A 208 18.22 -1.84 3.47
N GLU A 209 17.92 -3.08 3.90
CA GLU A 209 16.54 -3.53 4.08
C GLU A 209 15.84 -2.61 5.09
N MET A 210 14.70 -2.05 4.69
CA MET A 210 13.94 -1.15 5.54
C MET A 210 12.67 -1.85 6.00
N LYS A 211 12.41 -1.81 7.31
CA LYS A 211 11.19 -2.36 7.91
C LYS A 211 10.29 -1.24 8.40
N THR A 212 9.00 -1.46 8.26
CA THR A 212 7.95 -0.58 8.76
C THR A 212 7.04 -1.30 9.73
N LEU A 213 6.46 -0.51 10.64
CA LEU A 213 5.57 -0.91 11.71
C LEU A 213 4.32 -0.03 11.66
N ASP A 214 3.14 -0.63 11.50
CA ASP A 214 1.88 0.08 11.76
C ASP A 214 1.67 0.23 13.28
N VAL A 215 1.41 1.45 13.74
CA VAL A 215 1.23 1.82 15.14
C VAL A 215 -0.13 2.48 15.34
N MET A 216 -0.86 2.03 16.36
CA MET A 216 -2.05 2.70 16.89
C MET A 216 -1.78 3.20 18.31
N LEU A 217 -2.04 4.48 18.57
CA LEU A 217 -1.71 5.17 19.82
C LEU A 217 -2.92 5.97 20.33
N GLU A 218 -3.29 5.75 21.60
CA GLU A 218 -4.32 6.51 22.32
C GLU A 218 -3.78 6.99 23.66
N ILE A 219 -4.09 8.26 24.00
CA ILE A 219 -3.82 8.82 25.34
C ILE A 219 -5.10 8.78 26.16
N ILE A 220 -5.12 7.94 27.19
CA ILE A 220 -6.32 7.56 27.92
C ILE A 220 -6.61 8.54 29.05
N GLY A 221 -5.60 8.90 29.81
CA GLY A 221 -5.81 9.75 30.97
C GLY A 221 -4.53 10.30 31.55
N ILE A 222 -4.72 11.24 32.48
CA ILE A 222 -3.64 11.90 33.20
C ILE A 222 -3.90 11.85 34.70
N ARG A 223 -2.84 11.78 35.51
CA ARG A 223 -2.90 11.80 36.97
C ARG A 223 -1.82 12.71 37.54
N ASN A 224 -2.05 13.14 38.77
CA ASN A 224 -1.08 13.87 39.60
C ASN A 224 -0.65 15.22 39.02
N LEU A 225 -1.55 15.91 38.31
CA LEU A 225 -1.32 17.27 37.84
C LEU A 225 -1.12 18.25 39.03
N PRO A 226 -0.11 19.12 38.99
CA PRO A 226 0.15 20.08 40.06
C PRO A 226 -1.02 21.08 40.24
N LYS A 227 -1.31 21.44 41.50
CA LYS A 227 -2.32 22.44 41.84
C LYS A 227 -1.93 23.80 41.27
N GLY A 228 -2.54 24.21 40.16
CA GLY A 228 -2.27 25.49 39.51
C GLY A 228 -2.35 25.45 37.98
N HIS A 229 -2.12 24.29 37.37
CA HIS A 229 -2.35 24.11 35.94
C HIS A 229 -3.86 24.06 35.66
N LYS A 230 -4.42 25.18 35.20
CA LYS A 230 -5.77 25.29 34.67
C LYS A 230 -5.67 25.50 33.16
N GLY A 231 -6.20 24.57 32.37
CA GLY A 231 -6.14 24.64 30.91
C GLY A 231 -6.56 23.34 30.25
N ASP A 232 -6.59 23.36 28.92
CA ASP A 232 -6.83 22.18 28.11
C ASP A 232 -5.51 21.40 27.98
N PHE A 233 -5.53 20.11 28.32
CA PHE A 233 -4.36 19.24 28.21
C PHE A 233 -4.42 18.39 26.94
N PHE A 234 -3.26 18.22 26.32
CA PHE A 234 -3.10 17.35 25.16
C PHE A 234 -1.65 16.86 25.07
N VAL A 235 -1.40 15.87 24.24
CA VAL A 235 -0.08 15.29 24.05
C VAL A 235 0.36 15.52 22.61
N PHE A 236 1.57 16.04 22.42
CA PHE A 236 2.26 15.87 21.15
C PHE A 236 3.05 14.57 21.18
N PHE A 237 3.05 13.85 20.07
CA PHE A 237 3.91 12.70 19.89
C PHE A 237 4.74 12.83 18.61
N SER A 238 5.99 12.40 18.68
CA SER A 238 6.92 12.28 17.57
C SER A 238 7.86 11.11 17.82
N LYS A 239 8.66 10.71 16.83
CA LYS A 239 9.84 9.88 17.12
C LYS A 239 10.92 10.75 17.77
N SER A 240 11.62 10.23 18.78
CA SER A 240 12.73 10.95 19.44
C SER A 240 13.85 11.27 18.46
N GLN A 241 14.12 10.35 17.54
CA GLN A 241 14.91 10.58 16.34
C GLN A 241 13.97 10.36 15.14
N PRO A 242 13.61 11.42 14.40
CA PRO A 242 12.81 11.31 13.19
C PRO A 242 13.38 10.24 12.27
N ASP A 243 12.50 9.37 11.77
CA ASP A 243 12.88 8.34 10.81
C ASP A 243 12.34 8.66 9.41
N ARG A 244 12.70 7.85 8.42
CA ARG A 244 12.34 8.10 7.02
C ARG A 244 10.81 8.00 6.77
N ILE A 245 10.09 7.25 7.60
CA ILE A 245 8.63 7.04 7.46
C ILE A 245 7.84 8.06 8.30
N PHE A 246 8.35 8.41 9.49
CA PHE A 246 7.70 9.23 10.49
C PHE A 246 8.64 10.32 11.02
N ASN A 247 8.54 11.47 10.37
CA ASN A 247 9.29 12.68 10.69
C ASN A 247 8.42 13.84 11.21
N ALA A 248 7.13 13.58 11.45
CA ALA A 248 6.16 14.60 11.83
C ALA A 248 5.85 14.55 13.34
N LYS A 249 5.66 15.73 13.93
CA LYS A 249 5.08 15.89 15.27
C LYS A 249 3.56 16.02 15.15
N LYS A 250 2.81 15.16 15.84
CA LYS A 250 1.34 15.08 15.76
C LYS A 250 0.71 15.29 17.13
N LYS A 251 -0.49 15.88 17.16
CA LYS A 251 -1.27 16.14 18.39
C LYS A 251 -2.32 15.05 18.64
N LEU A 252 -2.47 14.65 19.90
CA LEU A 252 -3.56 13.82 20.42
C LEU A 252 -4.21 14.48 21.63
N THR A 253 -5.53 14.40 21.71
CA THR A 253 -6.29 14.73 22.93
C THR A 253 -6.15 13.61 23.98
N ILE A 254 -6.45 13.94 25.22
CA ILE A 254 -6.50 12.98 26.33
C ILE A 254 -7.96 12.60 26.57
N LEU A 255 -8.29 11.31 26.55
CA LEU A 255 -9.67 10.85 26.68
C LEU A 255 -10.32 11.30 28.01
N SER A 256 -9.61 11.23 29.14
CA SER A 256 -10.15 11.68 30.45
C SER A 256 -10.49 13.17 30.49
N GLU A 257 -9.82 13.99 29.68
CA GLU A 257 -9.98 15.46 29.70
C GLU A 257 -10.97 15.93 28.63
N SER A 258 -10.89 15.38 27.42
CA SER A 258 -11.71 15.80 26.29
C SER A 258 -13.07 15.08 26.21
N GLY A 259 -13.19 13.89 26.82
CA GLY A 259 -14.34 13.00 26.62
C GLY A 259 -14.43 12.37 25.22
N GLU A 260 -13.56 12.78 24.29
CA GLU A 260 -13.54 12.27 22.92
C GLU A 260 -12.40 11.26 22.73
N LYS A 261 -12.75 10.07 22.23
CA LYS A 261 -11.76 9.05 21.87
C LYS A 261 -11.05 9.43 20.58
N GLN A 262 -9.74 9.69 20.67
CA GLN A 262 -8.88 9.92 19.53
C GLN A 262 -7.74 8.89 19.50
N VAL A 263 -7.67 8.11 18.42
CA VAL A 263 -6.61 7.12 18.20
C VAL A 263 -5.81 7.52 16.97
N ALA A 264 -4.51 7.74 17.13
CA ALA A 264 -3.62 7.97 16.01
C ALA A 264 -3.29 6.64 15.34
N TYR A 265 -3.32 6.61 14.00
CA TYR A 265 -2.79 5.54 13.18
C TYR A 265 -1.65 6.10 12.32
N PHE A 266 -0.47 5.48 12.37
CA PHE A 266 0.69 5.90 11.59
C PHE A 266 1.66 4.73 11.37
N GLN A 267 2.56 4.90 10.40
CA GLN A 267 3.66 3.98 10.13
C GLN A 267 4.97 4.63 10.58
N CYS A 268 5.91 3.83 11.10
CA CYS A 268 7.27 4.27 11.44
C CYS A 268 8.25 3.09 11.33
N GLU A 269 9.54 3.36 11.47
CA GLU A 269 10.54 2.29 11.65
C GLU A 269 10.38 1.65 13.04
N PRO A 270 10.61 0.33 13.18
CA PRO A 270 10.32 -0.42 14.41
C PRO A 270 11.26 -0.10 15.58
N CYS A 271 12.43 0.48 15.32
CA CYS A 271 13.44 0.74 16.35
C CYS A 271 13.22 2.09 17.07
N GLY A 272 13.86 2.29 18.21
CA GLY A 272 13.86 3.55 18.92
C GLY A 272 12.57 3.89 19.67
N HIS A 273 12.36 5.18 19.95
CA HIS A 273 11.37 5.65 20.91
C HIS A 273 10.40 6.67 20.31
N LEU A 274 9.14 6.59 20.73
CA LEU A 274 8.21 7.71 20.61
C LEU A 274 8.41 8.64 21.81
N LEU A 275 8.56 9.93 21.54
CA LEU A 275 8.56 10.97 22.55
C LEU A 275 7.13 11.49 22.73
N LEU A 276 6.59 11.37 23.93
CA LEU A 276 5.27 11.89 24.30
C LEU A 276 5.46 13.15 25.15
N GLU A 277 5.10 14.31 24.61
CA GLU A 277 5.21 15.61 25.28
C GLU A 277 3.82 16.04 25.77
N LEU A 278 3.67 16.13 27.09
CA LEU A 278 2.46 16.62 27.73
C LEU A 278 2.43 18.15 27.67
N MET A 279 1.36 18.68 27.10
CA MET A 279 1.15 20.11 26.89
C MET A 279 -0.02 20.62 27.71
N SER A 280 0.09 21.87 28.18
CA SER A 280 -1.02 22.64 28.74
C SER A 280 -1.28 23.86 27.87
N GLN A 281 -2.56 24.15 27.62
CA GLN A 281 -2.98 25.35 26.93
C GLN A 281 -3.88 26.18 27.84
N SER A 282 -3.42 27.39 28.19
CA SER A 282 -4.20 28.31 29.00
C SER A 282 -5.09 29.19 28.11
N SER A 283 -6.31 29.40 28.59
CA SER A 283 -7.27 30.36 28.01
C SER A 283 -7.28 31.61 28.88
N HIS A 284 -6.34 32.54 28.68
CA HIS A 284 -6.55 33.88 29.21
C HIS A 284 -7.69 34.50 28.39
N GLY A 285 -8.71 35.05 29.06
CA GLY A 285 -9.99 35.49 28.47
C GLY A 285 -9.93 36.66 27.48
N LEU A 286 -8.82 36.84 26.74
CA LEU A 286 -8.64 37.80 25.66
C LEU A 286 -8.37 37.06 24.33
N PRO A 287 -8.86 37.54 23.17
CA PRO A 287 -8.79 36.83 21.89
C PRO A 287 -7.40 36.69 21.26
N ILE A 288 -6.33 37.07 21.98
CA ILE A 288 -5.03 37.37 21.38
C ILE A 288 -3.96 36.49 22.04
N SER A 289 -3.71 35.34 21.41
CA SER A 289 -2.68 34.32 21.71
C SER A 289 -2.98 33.37 22.90
N LYS A 290 -3.27 32.11 22.57
CA LYS A 290 -3.24 31.00 23.53
C LYS A 290 -1.79 30.61 23.76
N SER A 291 -1.27 30.72 24.99
CA SER A 291 0.06 30.18 25.31
C SER A 291 -0.03 28.65 25.45
N VAL A 292 0.95 27.96 24.89
CA VAL A 292 1.09 26.50 24.96
C VAL A 292 2.40 26.21 25.66
N GLU A 293 2.35 25.47 26.76
CA GLU A 293 3.50 25.16 27.60
C GLU A 293 3.73 23.65 27.66
N VAL A 294 5.00 23.24 27.60
CA VAL A 294 5.42 21.85 27.78
C VAL A 294 5.53 21.57 29.28
N ILE A 295 4.70 20.70 29.82
CA ILE A 295 4.76 20.26 31.23
C ILE A 295 5.93 19.30 31.43
N GLY A 296 6.11 18.39 30.48
CA GLY A 296 7.14 17.37 30.55
C GLY A 296 7.02 16.37 29.42
N SER A 297 7.91 15.38 29.41
CA SER A 297 7.91 14.37 28.37
C SER A 297 8.23 12.98 28.91
N THR A 298 7.82 11.95 28.18
CA THR A 298 8.14 10.56 28.50
C THR A 298 8.42 9.78 27.22
N PRO A 299 9.48 8.95 27.17
CA PRO A 299 9.75 8.09 26.04
C PRO A 299 8.93 6.81 26.12
N LEU A 300 8.57 6.28 24.94
CA LEU A 300 7.97 4.96 24.78
C LEU A 300 8.79 4.14 23.78
N SER A 301 9.40 3.05 24.24
CA SER A 301 10.17 2.12 23.40
C SER A 301 9.24 1.34 22.46
N LEU A 302 9.53 1.38 21.15
CA LEU A 302 8.87 0.54 20.15
C LEU A 302 9.46 -0.88 20.12
N GLU A 303 10.71 -1.04 20.58
CA GLU A 303 11.40 -2.32 20.65
C GLU A 303 10.78 -3.24 21.70
N ASP A 304 10.32 -2.67 22.82
CA ASP A 304 9.58 -3.40 23.86
C ASP A 304 8.26 -4.00 23.32
N LEU A 305 7.68 -3.36 22.30
CA LEU A 305 6.42 -3.78 21.66
C LEU A 305 6.63 -4.81 20.55
N THR A 306 7.85 -4.93 20.04
CA THR A 306 8.19 -5.83 18.93
C THR A 306 9.07 -7.00 19.35
N CYS A 307 9.50 -7.05 20.62
CA CYS A 307 10.28 -8.17 21.14
C CYS A 307 9.46 -9.48 21.16
N PRO A 308 10.11 -10.66 21.09
CA PRO A 308 9.41 -11.94 21.01
C PRO A 308 8.46 -12.25 22.17
N ALA A 309 8.68 -11.65 23.34
CA ALA A 309 7.81 -11.82 24.52
C ALA A 309 6.58 -10.91 24.51
N SER A 310 6.54 -9.93 23.60
CA SER A 310 5.48 -8.94 23.53
C SER A 310 4.21 -9.49 22.88
N GLN A 311 3.05 -9.01 23.35
CA GLN A 311 1.75 -9.30 22.75
C GLN A 311 1.39 -8.31 21.63
N LEU A 312 2.35 -7.48 21.19
CA LEU A 312 2.17 -6.38 20.23
C LEU A 312 1.18 -5.30 20.69
N THR A 313 0.80 -5.33 21.97
CA THR A 313 -0.11 -4.39 22.61
C THR A 313 0.38 -4.08 24.01
N MET A 314 0.20 -2.85 24.44
CA MET A 314 0.57 -2.41 25.78
C MET A 314 -0.36 -1.30 26.22
N GLU A 315 -0.81 -1.39 27.46
CA GLU A 315 -1.52 -0.31 28.12
C GLU A 315 -0.91 -0.10 29.51
N LYS A 316 -0.30 1.07 29.76
CA LYS A 316 0.36 1.37 31.02
C LYS A 316 0.34 2.84 31.38
N TRP A 317 0.55 3.13 32.66
CA TRP A 317 0.89 4.48 33.13
C TRP A 317 2.37 4.73 32.88
N LEU A 318 2.69 5.87 32.27
CA LEU A 318 4.04 6.35 32.03
C LEU A 318 4.28 7.59 32.89
N GLU A 319 5.37 7.59 33.64
CA GLU A 319 5.82 8.77 34.37
C GLU A 319 6.35 9.82 33.38
N VAL A 320 5.89 11.05 33.57
CA VAL A 320 6.29 12.21 32.77
C VAL A 320 7.42 12.92 33.49
N VAL A 321 8.56 13.05 32.82
CA VAL A 321 9.70 13.82 33.33
C VAL A 321 9.39 15.32 33.15
N PRO A 322 9.26 16.09 34.24
CA PRO A 322 8.90 17.51 34.15
C PRO A 322 9.97 18.34 33.41
N SER A 323 9.52 19.32 32.62
CA SER A 323 10.40 20.27 31.90
C SER A 323 11.05 21.30 32.82
N THR A 324 10.39 21.58 33.95
CA THR A 324 10.83 22.50 35.01
C THR A 324 10.85 21.76 36.33
N LYS A 325 11.61 22.25 37.32
CA LYS A 325 11.59 21.69 38.67
C LYS A 325 10.22 21.97 39.31
N ILE A 326 9.28 21.06 39.12
CA ILE A 326 7.99 21.08 39.79
C ILE A 326 8.16 20.32 41.09
N GLU A 327 7.95 20.99 42.23
CA GLU A 327 7.81 20.33 43.54
C GLU A 327 6.45 19.62 43.59
N ALA A 328 6.32 18.50 42.89
CA ALA A 328 5.17 17.63 42.96
C ALA A 328 5.42 16.53 44.01
N LEU A 329 4.45 16.30 44.90
CA LEU A 329 4.50 15.23 45.92
C LEU A 329 4.50 13.83 45.28
N GLU A 330 3.91 13.70 44.09
CA GLU A 330 3.84 12.47 43.31
C GLU A 330 4.16 12.78 41.84
N PRO A 331 4.77 11.84 41.09
CA PRO A 331 5.08 12.06 39.68
C PRO A 331 3.82 12.21 38.84
N ILE A 332 3.87 13.12 37.86
CA ILE A 332 2.82 13.29 36.84
C ILE A 332 2.85 12.06 35.94
N CYS A 333 1.70 11.43 35.70
CA CYS A 333 1.63 10.23 34.87
C CYS A 333 0.58 10.37 33.77
N ILE A 334 0.88 9.82 32.58
CA ILE A 334 -0.08 9.65 31.49
C ILE A 334 -0.35 8.16 31.25
N ARG A 335 -1.61 7.78 31.06
CA ARG A 335 -2.00 6.42 30.68
C ARG A 335 -2.08 6.33 29.17
N VAL A 336 -1.34 5.39 28.60
CA VAL A 336 -1.21 5.23 27.16
C VAL A 336 -1.60 3.80 26.78
N ALA A 337 -2.38 3.65 25.71
CA ALA A 337 -2.57 2.38 25.02
C ALA A 337 -1.90 2.43 23.64
N VAL A 338 -1.13 1.39 23.34
CA VAL A 338 -0.44 1.22 22.07
C VAL A 338 -0.67 -0.19 21.54
N SER A 339 -0.90 -0.29 20.23
CA SER A 339 -0.86 -1.55 19.50
C SER A 339 0.04 -1.38 18.28
N VAL A 340 0.81 -2.42 17.98
CA VAL A 340 1.68 -2.48 16.80
C VAL A 340 1.40 -3.75 15.99
N THR A 341 1.79 -3.75 14.72
CA THR A 341 1.85 -4.97 13.90
C THR A 341 3.22 -5.66 14.08
N THR A 342 3.45 -6.79 13.43
CA THR A 342 4.82 -7.28 13.26
C THR A 342 5.55 -6.48 12.18
N PRO A 343 6.84 -6.16 12.34
CA PRO A 343 7.60 -5.44 11.32
C PRO A 343 7.52 -6.13 9.95
N SER A 344 7.30 -5.35 8.90
CA SER A 344 7.23 -5.83 7.51
C SER A 344 8.08 -4.95 6.58
N ALA A 345 8.42 -5.44 5.38
CA ALA A 345 9.22 -4.67 4.43
C ALA A 345 8.52 -3.33 4.07
N ALA A 346 9.27 -2.24 4.16
CA ALA A 346 8.83 -0.91 3.78
C ALA A 346 9.07 -0.67 2.28
N PRO A 347 8.21 0.11 1.59
CA PRO A 347 8.52 0.57 0.24
C PRO A 347 9.67 1.58 0.27
N TYR A 348 10.46 1.59 -0.79
CA TYR A 348 11.54 2.54 -1.02
C TYR A 348 11.04 3.72 -1.83
N VAL A 349 11.45 4.93 -1.44
CA VAL A 349 11.10 6.17 -2.13
C VAL A 349 12.35 6.77 -2.74
N PHE A 350 12.28 7.06 -4.04
CA PHE A 350 13.33 7.75 -4.79
C PHE A 350 12.81 9.08 -5.33
N HIS A 351 13.67 10.09 -5.34
CA HIS A 351 13.36 11.43 -5.84
C HIS A 351 14.26 11.76 -7.02
N MET A 352 13.67 12.10 -8.17
CA MET A 352 14.38 12.55 -9.36
C MET A 352 14.48 14.07 -9.38
N VAL A 353 15.67 14.58 -9.07
CA VAL A 353 15.97 16.01 -9.04
C VAL A 353 16.72 16.41 -10.32
N TYR A 354 16.09 17.24 -11.14
CA TYR A 354 16.70 17.70 -12.39
C TYR A 354 17.59 18.92 -12.15
N SER A 355 18.87 18.83 -12.55
CA SER A 355 19.74 20.00 -12.53
C SER A 355 19.33 20.96 -13.65
N ARG A 356 18.61 22.05 -13.34
CA ARG A 356 18.48 23.19 -14.28
C ARG A 356 19.76 24.02 -14.20
N ALA A 357 20.34 24.36 -15.35
CA ALA A 357 21.31 25.44 -15.41
C ALA A 357 20.62 26.71 -14.88
N PHE A 358 21.12 27.28 -13.80
CA PHE A 358 20.70 28.59 -13.33
C PHE A 358 20.89 29.61 -14.47
N SER A 359 19.81 30.17 -14.99
CA SER A 359 19.88 31.44 -15.71
C SER A 359 20.25 32.49 -14.66
N LYS A 360 21.53 32.91 -14.65
CA LYS A 360 21.94 34.12 -13.92
C LYS A 360 21.24 35.32 -14.57
N ILE A 361 20.07 35.70 -14.06
CA ILE A 361 19.58 37.07 -14.19
C ILE A 361 19.81 37.74 -12.84
N SER A 362 21.07 38.17 -12.64
CA SER A 362 21.48 39.40 -11.95
C SER A 362 22.99 39.34 -11.72
N CYS A 363 23.64 40.48 -11.86
CA CYS A 363 25.09 40.75 -11.74
C CYS A 363 25.83 40.72 -13.09
N PHE A 364 25.77 41.89 -13.73
CA PHE A 364 26.65 42.43 -14.76
C PHE A 364 28.05 41.82 -14.75
N PHE A 365 28.48 41.19 -15.86
CA PHE A 365 29.78 41.39 -16.50
C PHE A 365 29.74 40.76 -17.90
N THR A 366 30.11 41.54 -18.90
CA THR A 366 30.25 41.13 -20.30
C THR A 366 31.47 40.25 -20.49
N PHE A 367 31.27 38.95 -20.71
CA PHE A 367 32.23 38.13 -21.46
C PHE A 367 31.52 37.39 -22.58
N ARG A 368 31.93 37.71 -23.81
CA ARG A 368 31.50 37.13 -25.07
C ARG A 368 32.11 35.73 -25.18
N GLY A 369 31.48 34.73 -24.57
CA GLY A 369 31.86 33.32 -24.64
C GLY A 369 30.67 32.48 -25.08
N ARG A 370 30.85 31.63 -26.09
CA ARG A 370 29.82 30.74 -26.64
C ARG A 370 29.08 30.00 -25.53
N ILE A 371 27.75 30.09 -25.54
CA ILE A 371 26.88 29.21 -24.76
C ILE A 371 27.04 27.79 -25.33
N GLN A 372 27.92 26.99 -24.74
CA GLN A 372 27.91 25.53 -24.92
C GLN A 372 26.75 24.96 -24.13
N TYR A 373 25.91 24.15 -24.79
CA TYR A 373 24.83 23.38 -24.15
C TYR A 373 25.39 22.57 -22.98
N ALA A 374 25.13 23.01 -21.75
CA ALA A 374 25.57 22.33 -20.53
C ALA A 374 24.90 20.94 -20.41
N LYS A 375 25.67 19.96 -19.95
CA LYS A 375 25.27 18.56 -19.71
C LYS A 375 24.15 18.51 -18.67
N ASN A 376 22.90 18.28 -19.10
CA ASN A 376 21.76 18.14 -18.18
C ASN A 376 21.83 16.76 -17.50
N TRP A 377 21.99 16.74 -16.18
CA TRP A 377 21.94 15.53 -15.35
C TRP A 377 20.63 15.48 -14.55
N THR A 378 20.20 14.28 -14.20
CA THR A 378 19.11 14.04 -13.24
C THR A 378 19.66 13.22 -12.11
N HIS A 379 19.68 13.81 -10.92
CA HIS A 379 20.16 13.17 -9.71
C HIS A 379 19.00 12.39 -9.09
N VAL A 380 19.22 11.11 -8.81
CA VAL A 380 18.25 10.28 -8.10
C VAL A 380 18.71 10.17 -6.66
N THR A 381 17.91 10.65 -5.71
CA THR A 381 18.19 10.55 -4.28
C THR A 381 17.23 9.58 -3.59
N ASP A 382 17.65 9.01 -2.47
CA ASP A 382 16.72 8.34 -1.55
C ASP A 382 15.89 9.38 -0.76
N ASP A 383 15.02 8.88 0.13
CA ASP A 383 14.17 9.74 0.98
C ASP A 383 14.95 10.49 2.07
N ALA A 384 16.18 10.08 2.38
CA ALA A 384 17.09 10.82 3.26
C ALA A 384 17.83 11.95 2.52
N GLY A 385 17.70 12.02 1.19
CA GLY A 385 18.40 12.97 0.33
C GLY A 385 19.79 12.49 -0.12
N ASP A 386 20.15 11.24 0.15
CA ASP A 386 21.42 10.67 -0.29
C ASP A 386 21.36 10.35 -1.79
N GLU A 387 22.30 10.88 -2.57
CA GLU A 387 22.38 10.63 -4.02
C GLU A 387 22.73 9.18 -4.32
N ILE A 388 21.84 8.46 -5.02
CA ILE A 388 22.02 7.06 -5.41
C ILE A 388 22.75 6.97 -6.75
N ILE A 389 22.22 7.67 -7.76
CA ILE A 389 22.73 7.60 -9.13
C ILE A 389 22.40 8.89 -9.88
N SER A 390 23.34 9.34 -10.71
CA SER A 390 23.18 10.47 -11.62
C SER A 390 22.91 9.96 -13.03
N LEU A 391 21.83 10.41 -13.68
CA LEU A 391 21.38 9.94 -14.99
C LEU A 391 21.49 11.01 -16.08
N GLN A 392 21.91 10.60 -17.27
CA GLN A 392 21.97 11.47 -18.45
C GLN A 392 21.57 10.74 -19.73
N MET A 393 20.75 11.41 -20.54
CA MET A 393 20.43 10.97 -21.89
C MET A 393 21.48 11.47 -22.89
N ARG A 394 22.15 10.57 -23.60
CA ARG A 394 23.10 10.86 -24.67
C ARG A 394 22.51 10.54 -26.04
N LYS A 395 22.83 11.36 -27.05
CA LYS A 395 22.57 11.06 -28.46
C LYS A 395 23.91 10.82 -29.15
N SER A 396 24.14 9.63 -29.71
CA SER A 396 25.32 9.36 -30.51
C SER A 396 24.99 9.49 -32.01
N LYS A 397 25.92 10.05 -32.80
CA LYS A 397 25.86 10.03 -34.27
C LYS A 397 26.76 8.89 -34.74
N LYS A 398 26.19 7.85 -35.33
CA LYS A 398 27.01 6.84 -36.03
C LYS A 398 27.69 7.48 -37.24
N SER A 399 28.96 7.15 -37.47
CA SER A 399 29.66 7.50 -38.71
C SER A 399 28.98 6.81 -39.90
N ARG A 400 28.87 7.51 -41.03
CA ARG A 400 28.27 7.02 -42.28
C ARG A 400 28.93 5.71 -42.72
N ARG A 401 28.31 4.56 -42.46
CA ARG A 401 28.39 3.38 -43.33
C ARG A 401 27.03 2.66 -43.38
N MET A 402 26.46 2.75 -44.58
CA MET A 402 25.32 2.03 -45.18
C MET A 402 23.93 2.14 -44.52
N ASN A 403 23.06 2.83 -45.27
CA ASN A 403 21.59 2.82 -45.32
C ASN A 403 20.81 2.91 -44.02
N GLY A 404 20.34 4.13 -43.74
CA GLY A 404 19.37 4.47 -42.69
C GLY A 404 20.06 4.92 -41.39
N SER A 405 20.38 6.21 -41.26
CA SER A 405 20.89 6.73 -39.98
C SER A 405 19.78 6.76 -38.94
N MET A 406 19.63 5.69 -38.14
CA MET A 406 18.85 5.78 -36.89
C MET A 406 19.70 6.49 -35.84
N LEU A 407 19.10 7.49 -35.18
CA LEU A 407 19.70 8.15 -34.02
C LEU A 407 19.69 7.17 -32.84
N GLN A 408 20.87 6.73 -32.41
CA GLN A 408 21.03 5.87 -31.24
C GLN A 408 21.01 6.77 -29.99
N LYS A 409 20.05 6.48 -29.08
CA LYS A 409 19.96 7.14 -27.77
C LYS A 409 20.50 6.18 -26.72
N GLU A 410 21.36 6.68 -25.84
CA GLU A 410 21.97 5.92 -24.75
C GLU A 410 21.68 6.62 -23.42
N LEU A 411 21.33 5.86 -22.40
CA LEU A 411 21.22 6.32 -21.03
C LEU A 411 22.50 5.95 -20.29
N ILE A 412 23.20 6.97 -19.77
CA ILE A 412 24.39 6.81 -18.96
C ILE A 412 24.06 7.13 -17.50
N GLY A 413 24.59 6.32 -16.60
CA GLY A 413 24.51 6.49 -15.15
C GLY A 413 25.89 6.71 -14.55
N ILE A 414 25.98 7.58 -13.54
CA ILE A 414 27.17 7.71 -12.69
C ILE A 414 26.78 7.28 -11.28
N ASN A 415 27.44 6.25 -10.75
CA ASN A 415 27.20 5.76 -9.39
C ASN A 415 27.87 6.67 -8.35
N LYS A 416 27.66 6.38 -7.06
CA LYS A 416 28.31 7.09 -5.94
C LYS A 416 29.85 7.11 -6.02
N ALA A 417 30.47 6.11 -6.63
CA ALA A 417 31.92 6.02 -6.80
C ALA A 417 32.46 6.88 -7.97
N GLY A 418 31.57 7.55 -8.72
CA GLY A 418 31.95 8.35 -9.90
C GLY A 418 32.16 7.53 -11.17
N GLU A 419 31.89 6.22 -11.12
CA GLU A 419 32.03 5.32 -12.26
C GLU A 419 30.86 5.48 -13.23
N THR A 420 31.19 5.67 -14.49
CA THR A 420 30.20 5.88 -15.57
C THR A 420 29.83 4.54 -16.20
N HIS A 421 28.55 4.21 -16.16
CA HIS A 421 27.97 2.98 -16.68
C HIS A 421 26.95 3.30 -17.78
N THR A 422 26.96 2.55 -18.88
CA THR A 422 25.87 2.63 -19.87
C THR A 422 24.73 1.75 -19.37
N LEU A 423 23.63 2.37 -18.95
CA LEU A 423 22.53 1.68 -18.28
C LEU A 423 21.48 1.15 -19.25
N ALA A 424 21.20 1.89 -20.33
CA ALA A 424 20.23 1.47 -21.33
C ALA A 424 20.55 2.03 -22.72
N GLU A 425 20.16 1.30 -23.75
CA GLU A 425 20.34 1.68 -25.14
C GLU A 425 19.02 1.53 -25.90
N LEU A 426 18.68 2.53 -26.73
CA LEU A 426 17.53 2.45 -27.61
C LEU A 426 17.92 1.72 -28.90
N VAL A 427 17.43 0.49 -29.05
CA VAL A 427 17.63 -0.34 -30.25
C VAL A 427 16.28 -0.50 -30.97
N GLY A 428 16.17 0.14 -32.14
CA GLY A 428 14.91 0.17 -32.89
C GLY A 428 13.82 0.95 -32.15
N LYS A 429 12.86 0.22 -31.54
CA LYS A 429 11.74 0.77 -30.76
C LYS A 429 11.73 0.30 -29.29
N GLU A 430 12.77 -0.44 -28.89
CA GLU A 430 12.88 -1.05 -27.57
C GLU A 430 14.11 -0.49 -26.85
N TRP A 431 13.98 -0.24 -25.56
CA TRP A 431 15.12 0.10 -24.70
C TRP A 431 15.68 -1.18 -24.08
N LEU A 432 16.93 -1.49 -24.38
CA LEU A 432 17.65 -2.61 -23.77
C LEU A 432 18.42 -2.09 -22.56
N LEU A 433 18.10 -2.59 -21.37
CA LEU A 433 18.79 -2.27 -20.13
C LEU A 433 19.99 -3.22 -20.02
N LEU A 434 21.18 -2.68 -20.30
CA LEU A 434 22.40 -3.45 -20.56
C LEU A 434 22.92 -4.20 -19.33
N ASP A 435 22.61 -3.70 -18.13
CA ASP A 435 23.15 -4.24 -16.87
C ASP A 435 22.21 -5.24 -16.18
N SER A 436 21.06 -5.56 -16.78
CA SER A 436 20.05 -6.37 -16.08
C SER A 436 19.20 -7.26 -16.99
N HIS A 437 19.57 -7.43 -18.27
CA HIS A 437 18.83 -8.22 -19.26
C HIS A 437 17.34 -7.84 -19.41
N TRP A 438 16.97 -6.62 -19.03
CA TRP A 438 15.59 -6.14 -19.22
C TRP A 438 15.43 -5.46 -20.57
N SER A 439 14.27 -5.64 -21.19
CA SER A 439 13.83 -4.87 -22.35
C SER A 439 12.58 -4.11 -21.98
N LEU A 440 12.60 -2.79 -22.18
CA LEU A 440 11.43 -1.92 -22.04
C LEU A 440 10.84 -1.66 -23.43
N LYS A 441 9.60 -2.11 -23.63
CA LYS A 441 8.87 -2.06 -24.89
C LYS A 441 7.65 -1.14 -24.74
N PHE A 442 7.40 -0.32 -25.75
CA PHE A 442 6.17 0.44 -25.86
C PHE A 442 5.11 -0.42 -26.55
N GLN A 443 3.91 -0.48 -25.98
CA GLN A 443 2.85 -1.29 -26.56
C GLN A 443 2.36 -0.68 -27.89
N THR A 444 2.18 -1.55 -28.89
CA THR A 444 1.39 -1.24 -30.09
C THR A 444 -0.07 -1.52 -29.75
N CYS A 445 -0.92 -0.50 -29.77
CA CYS A 445 -2.33 -0.65 -29.38
C CYS A 445 -3.03 -1.74 -30.20
N SER A 446 -3.18 -2.94 -29.62
CA SER A 446 -4.04 -4.00 -30.12
C SER A 446 -4.42 -4.93 -28.96
N GLY A 447 -5.52 -4.62 -28.29
CA GLY A 447 -6.14 -5.46 -27.25
C GLY A 447 -6.67 -4.68 -26.04
N ASP A 448 -7.64 -5.27 -25.34
CA ASP A 448 -8.36 -4.76 -24.15
C ASP A 448 -7.48 -4.40 -22.94
N ASP A 449 -6.17 -4.63 -23.00
CA ASP A 449 -5.26 -4.38 -21.89
C ASP A 449 -4.70 -2.94 -21.95
N SER A 450 -5.18 -2.07 -21.06
CA SER A 450 -4.94 -0.61 -21.04
C SER A 450 -3.56 -0.17 -20.50
N TYR A 451 -2.49 -0.95 -20.68
CA TYR A 451 -1.14 -0.55 -20.26
C TYR A 451 -0.41 0.23 -21.37
N LEU A 452 0.70 0.88 -21.02
CA LEU A 452 1.49 1.71 -21.96
C LEU A 452 2.84 1.09 -22.29
N LEU A 453 3.48 0.49 -21.29
CA LEU A 453 4.81 -0.10 -21.41
C LEU A 453 4.87 -1.45 -20.76
N GLU A 454 5.78 -2.26 -21.28
CA GLU A 454 6.11 -3.57 -20.77
C GLU A 454 7.61 -3.65 -20.53
N LEU A 455 7.99 -4.00 -19.32
CA LEU A 455 9.36 -4.24 -18.91
C LEU A 455 9.51 -5.76 -18.72
N VAL A 456 10.25 -6.38 -19.63
CA VAL A 456 10.43 -7.84 -19.72
C VAL A 456 11.85 -8.19 -19.32
N GLY A 457 12.03 -9.14 -18.39
CA GLY A 457 13.35 -9.61 -17.96
C GLY A 457 13.27 -11.02 -17.39
N GLY A 458 14.03 -11.95 -17.97
CA GLY A 458 13.93 -13.37 -17.62
C GLY A 458 12.50 -13.90 -17.84
N SER A 459 11.92 -14.53 -16.82
CA SER A 459 10.51 -14.95 -16.82
C SER A 459 9.51 -13.87 -16.40
N ARG A 460 9.99 -12.71 -15.94
CA ARG A 460 9.15 -11.64 -15.37
C ARG A 460 8.71 -10.63 -16.41
N ILE A 461 7.45 -10.23 -16.29
CA ILE A 461 6.83 -9.20 -17.12
C ILE A 461 6.15 -8.19 -16.19
N VAL A 462 6.63 -6.94 -16.23
CA VAL A 462 6.04 -5.83 -15.50
C VAL A 462 5.36 -4.89 -16.48
N LYS A 463 4.06 -4.68 -16.31
CA LYS A 463 3.24 -3.80 -17.14
C LYS A 463 3.00 -2.48 -16.42
N PHE A 464 3.11 -1.37 -17.14
CA PHE A 464 2.94 -0.01 -16.60
C PHE A 464 1.60 0.57 -17.02
N PHE A 465 0.71 0.80 -16.06
CA PHE A 465 -0.65 1.30 -16.27
C PHE A 465 -0.79 2.78 -15.89
N PRO A 466 -1.42 3.61 -16.73
CA PRO A 466 -1.75 4.99 -16.37
C PRO A 466 -2.55 5.09 -15.06
N GLY A 467 -2.25 6.09 -14.26
CA GLY A 467 -2.92 6.35 -13.00
C GLY A 467 -2.44 5.50 -11.84
N GLN A 468 -3.04 5.75 -10.69
CA GLN A 468 -2.86 4.97 -9.48
C GLN A 468 -3.79 3.77 -9.51
N LYS A 469 -3.23 2.56 -9.44
CA LYS A 469 -3.98 1.30 -9.50
C LYS A 469 -3.69 0.42 -8.30
N LEU A 470 -4.62 -0.49 -8.00
CA LEU A 470 -4.47 -1.48 -6.92
C LEU A 470 -4.16 -0.80 -5.57
N ASP A 471 -3.11 -1.24 -4.85
CA ASP A 471 -2.72 -0.69 -3.54
C ASP A 471 -2.44 0.81 -3.52
N TYR A 472 -2.17 1.42 -4.67
CA TYR A 472 -1.91 2.86 -4.79
C TYR A 472 -3.16 3.69 -5.06
N GLU A 473 -4.33 3.06 -5.28
CA GLU A 473 -5.59 3.77 -5.50
C GLU A 473 -5.93 4.71 -4.32
N HIS A 474 -6.43 5.90 -4.67
CA HIS A 474 -6.76 6.92 -3.70
C HIS A 474 -7.89 6.47 -2.77
N LYS A 475 -7.62 6.53 -1.47
CA LYS A 475 -8.66 6.53 -0.43
C LYS A 475 -9.27 7.93 -0.37
N HIS A 476 -10.56 8.05 -0.67
CA HIS A 476 -11.50 9.19 -0.77
C HIS A 476 -11.19 10.63 -0.23
N CYS A 477 -10.03 11.00 0.32
CA CYS A 477 -9.80 12.29 0.99
C CYS A 477 -8.52 13.06 0.60
N ALA A 478 -7.79 12.71 -0.46
CA ALA A 478 -6.66 13.52 -0.95
C ALA A 478 -7.08 14.45 -2.11
N LYS A 479 -6.50 15.66 -2.18
CA LYS A 479 -6.68 16.59 -3.32
C LYS A 479 -6.48 15.81 -4.62
N ARG A 480 -7.50 15.75 -5.49
CA ARG A 480 -7.44 15.03 -6.78
C ARG A 480 -6.32 15.61 -7.64
N ARG A 481 -5.14 14.99 -7.61
CA ARG A 481 -4.08 15.21 -8.61
C ARG A 481 -4.51 14.55 -9.92
N ASN A 482 -3.96 15.02 -11.05
CA ASN A 482 -4.32 14.44 -12.33
C ASN A 482 -3.83 12.99 -12.37
N GLN A 483 -4.69 12.04 -12.76
CA GLN A 483 -4.31 10.62 -12.83
C GLN A 483 -3.26 10.39 -13.93
N ASP A 484 -3.21 11.24 -14.94
CA ASP A 484 -2.19 11.18 -16.00
C ASP A 484 -0.78 11.50 -15.47
N ASP A 485 -0.65 12.11 -14.28
CA ASP A 485 0.64 12.38 -13.64
C ASP A 485 1.27 11.10 -13.05
N PHE A 486 0.50 10.01 -12.94
CA PHE A 486 0.90 8.77 -12.28
C PHE A 486 0.99 7.59 -13.23
N MET A 487 1.86 6.65 -12.90
CA MET A 487 1.90 5.35 -13.53
C MET A 487 2.21 4.24 -12.52
N THR A 488 1.42 3.18 -12.54
CA THR A 488 1.57 2.03 -11.64
C THR A 488 2.25 0.87 -12.37
N ALA A 489 3.34 0.34 -11.82
CA ALA A 489 4.02 -0.85 -12.31
C ALA A 489 3.39 -2.10 -11.68
N ILE A 490 2.97 -3.06 -12.50
CA ILE A 490 2.15 -4.21 -12.08
C ILE A 490 2.70 -5.48 -12.70
N GLU A 491 2.95 -6.48 -11.85
CA GLU A 491 3.34 -7.84 -12.27
C GLU A 491 2.15 -8.77 -12.16
N PHE A 492 1.96 -9.63 -13.16
CA PHE A 492 0.96 -10.70 -13.14
C PHE A 492 1.69 -12.03 -12.99
N SER A 493 1.19 -12.88 -12.10
CA SER A 493 1.72 -14.21 -11.85
C SER A 493 0.59 -15.19 -11.52
N SER A 494 0.90 -16.48 -11.42
CA SER A 494 -0.04 -17.49 -10.92
C SER A 494 -0.53 -17.16 -9.49
N GLU A 495 0.33 -16.62 -8.65
CA GLU A 495 -0.01 -16.16 -7.28
C GLU A 495 -0.82 -14.85 -7.29
N HIS A 496 -0.62 -14.01 -8.31
CA HIS A 496 -1.26 -12.71 -8.44
C HIS A 496 -1.94 -12.55 -9.81
N PRO A 497 -2.99 -13.36 -10.10
CA PRO A 497 -3.62 -13.37 -11.41
C PRO A 497 -4.39 -12.07 -11.73
N TYR A 498 -4.67 -11.26 -10.72
CA TYR A 498 -5.29 -9.93 -10.84
C TYR A 498 -4.27 -8.77 -10.78
N GLY A 499 -2.99 -9.11 -10.67
CA GLY A 499 -1.88 -8.16 -10.63
C GLY A 499 -1.42 -7.82 -9.22
N LYS A 500 -0.10 -7.71 -9.05
CA LYS A 500 0.58 -7.17 -7.87
C LYS A 500 1.20 -5.83 -8.23
N ALA A 501 0.77 -4.76 -7.55
CA ALA A 501 1.40 -3.45 -7.73
C ALA A 501 2.79 -3.44 -7.08
N LEU A 502 3.83 -3.23 -7.90
CA LEU A 502 5.24 -3.24 -7.51
C LEU A 502 5.80 -1.84 -7.28
N ALA A 503 5.35 -0.86 -8.06
CA ALA A 503 5.83 0.52 -7.96
C ALA A 503 4.79 1.55 -8.39
N LEU A 504 4.93 2.77 -7.90
CA LEU A 504 4.18 3.95 -8.34
C LEU A 504 5.15 5.05 -8.75
N LEU A 505 5.01 5.53 -9.97
CA LEU A 505 5.77 6.63 -10.54
C LEU A 505 4.90 7.90 -10.55
N ASP A 506 5.25 8.91 -9.77
CA ASP A 506 4.71 10.27 -9.89
C ASP A 506 5.62 11.05 -10.84
N LEU A 507 5.24 11.04 -12.13
CA LEU A 507 6.06 11.58 -13.23
C LEU A 507 6.16 13.11 -13.18
N LYS A 508 5.28 13.76 -12.42
CA LYS A 508 5.25 15.23 -12.28
C LYS A 508 6.16 15.73 -11.18
N SER A 509 6.17 15.07 -10.02
CA SER A 509 7.07 15.41 -8.91
C SER A 509 8.42 14.68 -8.99
N GLY A 510 8.53 13.65 -9.85
CA GLY A 510 9.73 12.83 -9.97
C GLY A 510 9.89 11.83 -8.83
N VAL A 511 8.81 11.49 -8.11
CA VAL A 511 8.85 10.56 -6.98
C VAL A 511 8.54 9.15 -7.45
N ILE A 512 9.32 8.17 -7.02
CA ILE A 512 9.18 6.76 -7.40
C ILE A 512 9.09 5.94 -6.11
N ASN A 513 7.96 5.27 -5.91
CA ASN A 513 7.78 4.33 -4.80
C ASN A 513 7.97 2.92 -5.33
N VAL A 514 8.86 2.12 -4.75
CA VAL A 514 9.18 0.76 -5.20
C VAL A 514 9.12 -0.21 -4.02
N LYS A 515 8.39 -1.32 -4.17
CA LYS A 515 8.24 -2.33 -3.11
C LYS A 515 9.31 -3.43 -3.13
N GLU A 516 9.94 -3.67 -4.28
CA GLU A 516 10.85 -4.79 -4.50
C GLU A 516 12.24 -4.30 -4.92
N GLU A 517 13.29 -4.83 -4.29
CA GLU A 517 14.68 -4.39 -4.51
C GLU A 517 15.13 -4.56 -5.96
N TRP A 518 14.79 -5.69 -6.59
CA TRP A 518 15.17 -5.99 -7.97
C TRP A 518 14.61 -4.98 -8.99
N LEU A 519 13.55 -4.25 -8.63
CA LEU A 519 12.93 -3.23 -9.48
C LEU A 519 13.56 -1.84 -9.30
N PHE A 520 14.50 -1.63 -8.37
CA PHE A 520 15.11 -0.31 -8.14
C PHE A 520 15.71 0.28 -9.42
N LEU A 521 16.73 -0.37 -9.97
CA LEU A 521 17.43 0.14 -11.15
C LEU A 521 16.52 0.14 -12.40
N PRO A 522 15.81 -0.96 -12.75
CA PRO A 522 14.91 -0.95 -13.91
C PRO A 522 13.76 0.05 -13.77
N GLY A 523 13.21 0.23 -12.57
CA GLY A 523 12.16 1.19 -12.27
C GLY A 523 12.63 2.63 -12.38
N ILE A 524 13.82 2.95 -11.85
CA ILE A 524 14.48 4.26 -11.98
C ILE A 524 14.76 4.57 -13.46
N ILE A 525 15.33 3.64 -14.21
CA ILE A 525 15.61 3.81 -15.64
C ILE A 525 14.30 4.07 -16.41
N THR A 526 13.27 3.27 -16.14
CA THR A 526 11.96 3.40 -16.80
C THR A 526 11.33 4.76 -16.51
N ALA A 527 11.29 5.18 -15.24
CA ALA A 527 10.77 6.48 -14.84
C ALA A 527 11.54 7.66 -15.47
N PHE A 528 12.87 7.56 -15.59
CA PHE A 528 13.69 8.57 -16.25
C PHE A 528 13.36 8.68 -17.75
N ILE A 529 13.28 7.55 -18.45
CA ILE A 529 12.93 7.50 -19.88
C ILE A 529 11.55 8.13 -20.11
N LEU A 530 10.57 7.77 -19.27
CA LEU A 530 9.22 8.31 -19.33
C LEU A 530 9.18 9.82 -19.08
N GLY A 531 9.85 10.28 -18.02
CA GLY A 531 9.96 11.71 -17.72
C GLY A 531 10.62 12.50 -18.86
N ASP A 532 11.64 11.93 -19.52
CA ASP A 532 12.29 12.55 -20.67
C ASP A 532 11.37 12.66 -21.89
N ILE A 533 10.59 11.62 -22.18
CA ILE A 533 9.61 11.62 -23.28
C ILE A 533 8.49 12.63 -23.00
N LEU A 534 7.87 12.56 -21.82
CA LEU A 534 6.78 13.47 -21.43
C LEU A 534 7.19 14.93 -21.51
N ARG A 535 8.41 15.27 -21.07
CA ARG A 535 8.92 16.63 -21.10
C ARG A 535 9.21 17.16 -22.50
N LYS A 536 9.57 16.28 -23.45
CA LYS A 536 9.92 16.67 -24.83
C LYS A 536 8.73 16.66 -25.77
N GLU A 537 7.81 15.71 -25.60
CA GLU A 537 6.79 15.37 -26.60
C GLU A 537 5.36 15.50 -26.07
N GLY A 538 5.17 15.62 -24.74
CA GLY A 538 3.86 15.72 -24.09
C GLY A 538 3.14 14.37 -23.93
N TYR A 539 2.15 14.31 -23.03
CA TYR A 539 1.42 13.07 -22.70
C TYR A 539 0.65 12.48 -23.90
N SER A 540 0.09 13.33 -24.76
CA SER A 540 -0.64 12.91 -25.97
C SER A 540 0.23 12.15 -26.97
N ASN A 541 1.54 12.41 -27.01
CA ASN A 541 2.46 11.67 -27.86
C ASN A 541 2.96 10.36 -27.24
N LEU A 542 2.91 10.21 -25.91
CA LEU A 542 3.21 8.94 -25.27
C LEU A 542 2.19 7.85 -25.69
N LEU A 543 0.94 8.26 -25.92
CA LEU A 543 -0.12 7.45 -26.54
C LEU A 543 0.06 7.30 -28.06
N SER A 544 0.61 8.31 -28.75
CA SER A 544 0.81 8.30 -30.21
C SER A 544 2.05 7.50 -30.66
N ILE A 545 3.06 7.33 -29.79
CA ILE A 545 4.22 6.46 -30.03
C ILE A 545 3.77 5.01 -30.28
N GLY A 546 2.68 4.57 -29.66
CA GLY A 546 2.04 3.27 -29.94
C GLY A 546 1.31 3.22 -31.31
N ASN A 547 0.82 4.36 -31.80
CA ASN A 547 -0.02 4.46 -33.02
C ASN A 547 0.75 4.80 -34.31
N ASN A 548 1.93 5.43 -34.25
CA ASN A 548 2.81 5.68 -35.42
C ASN A 548 3.43 4.40 -36.03
N LEU A 549 2.91 3.22 -35.65
CA LEU A 549 3.34 1.90 -36.10
C LEU A 549 2.53 1.33 -37.27
N LYS A 550 1.49 2.00 -37.78
CA LYS A 550 0.75 1.53 -38.96
C LYS A 550 1.21 2.10 -40.30
N ASP A 551 1.75 3.33 -40.37
CA ASP A 551 1.87 4.02 -41.66
C ASP A 551 3.21 3.89 -42.40
N LYS A 552 3.93 2.76 -42.25
CA LYS A 552 5.14 2.51 -43.07
C LYS A 552 5.23 1.17 -43.77
N ASN A 553 4.12 0.43 -43.89
CA ASN A 553 4.08 -0.86 -44.59
C ASN A 553 3.01 -0.97 -45.69
N THR A 554 2.67 0.12 -46.37
CA THR A 554 1.99 0.05 -47.69
C THR A 554 2.58 1.10 -48.62
N SER A 555 3.56 0.66 -49.42
CA SER A 555 3.91 1.33 -50.66
C SER A 555 2.80 1.13 -51.70
N THR A 556 2.53 2.21 -52.46
CA THR A 556 1.94 2.25 -53.81
C THR A 556 0.54 1.67 -54.01
N GLU A 557 -0.44 2.55 -54.27
CA GLU A 557 -1.08 2.66 -55.59
C GLU A 557 -1.92 3.94 -55.70
N GLU A 558 -1.88 4.51 -56.91
CA GLU A 558 -2.53 5.75 -57.32
C GLU A 558 -4.06 5.63 -57.29
N THR A 559 -4.78 6.72 -56.97
CA THR A 559 -5.94 7.13 -57.78
C THR A 559 -6.35 8.58 -57.49
N ASN A 560 -6.34 9.37 -58.57
CA ASN A 560 -6.97 10.68 -58.68
C ASN A 560 -8.50 10.55 -58.51
N ALA A 561 -9.12 11.40 -57.66
CA ALA A 561 -10.50 11.87 -57.89
C ALA A 561 -10.90 13.06 -56.98
N CYS A 562 -11.08 14.21 -57.63
CA CYS A 562 -12.08 15.26 -57.41
C CYS A 562 -12.43 15.73 -55.99
N GLN A 563 -12.05 16.99 -55.75
CA GLN A 563 -12.82 17.97 -54.98
C GLN A 563 -14.30 17.98 -55.40
N MET A 564 -15.20 17.87 -54.43
CA MET A 564 -16.47 18.61 -54.46
C MET A 564 -16.83 19.11 -53.07
N ASN A 565 -16.91 20.43 -52.98
CA ASN A 565 -17.52 21.19 -51.90
C ASN A 565 -19.00 20.84 -51.75
N ARG A 566 -19.46 20.67 -50.51
CA ARG A 566 -20.80 21.05 -50.00
C ARG A 566 -20.66 21.24 -48.48
N THR A 567 -20.48 22.46 -48.00
CA THR A 567 -21.55 23.30 -47.40
C THR A 567 -22.61 22.47 -46.67
N THR A 568 -22.56 22.51 -45.33
CA THR A 568 -23.75 22.25 -44.50
C THR A 568 -23.87 23.37 -43.49
N GLU A 569 -25.05 23.98 -43.52
CA GLU A 569 -25.51 25.03 -42.63
C GLU A 569 -25.73 24.50 -41.21
N VAL A 570 -25.68 25.48 -40.31
CA VAL A 570 -26.17 25.51 -38.95
C VAL A 570 -27.63 25.04 -38.88
N VAL A 571 -27.93 24.04 -38.03
CA VAL A 571 -28.69 24.11 -36.76
C VAL A 571 -28.58 22.75 -36.07
#